data_AF-A0A1U7JHW0-F1
#
_entry.id   AF-A0A1U7JHW0-F1
#
_cell.length_a   1.000
_cell.length_b   1.000
_cell.length_c   1.000
_cell.angle_alpha   90.00
_cell.angle_beta   90.00
_cell.angle_gamma   90.00
#
_symmetry.space_group_name_H-M   'P 1'
#
loop_
_entity.id
_entity.type
_entity.pdbx_description
1 polymer ?
#
loop_
_entity_poly.entity_id
_entity_poly.type
_entity_poly.pdbx_seq_one_letter_code
_entity_poly.pdbx_strand_id
1 'polypeptide(L)'
;MTAPAHLLKLNGKACRAASGQTLLDAALDANIHVPHDCKSGLCEACRVSVMNGNVDAAGTELKATVLACQTKPQSDCDIEWDGQAEPVEWRGRVCHFEPLSEDLIEFDVRFQGSPAWMTGQYFKAQWKSGFEVQVFPCFSMARPPEFNTITFHLWPETLFDGLHRPRNPLKDGKAIKLFGPFGTSFLRFEDERLILIANEQGISAIWALAMAATRGQPLRPKIVLVDQALAERNELQPAFSLLDKRNVKIAVFDSDAADLPLHFQELIPDLTEYDAVHAAGTFPVLQATKTLAKQTGCTLRPIPLLDPIRTV
;
A
#
# COMPACT_ATOMS: atom_id res chain seq x y z
N MET A 1 8.78 27.81 31.74
CA MET A 1 7.47 28.01 31.10
C MET A 1 7.16 26.73 30.34
N THR A 2 6.16 25.95 30.78
CA THR A 2 5.72 24.76 30.04
C THR A 2 5.13 25.21 28.72
N ALA A 3 5.70 24.75 27.61
CA ALA A 3 5.21 25.08 26.28
C ALA A 3 3.72 24.67 26.15
N PRO A 4 2.91 25.45 25.41
CA PRO A 4 1.46 25.24 25.37
C PRO A 4 1.13 23.87 24.74
N ALA A 5 0.22 23.14 25.38
CA ALA A 5 -0.33 21.90 24.84
C ALA A 5 -1.46 22.23 23.84
N HIS A 6 -1.42 21.62 22.66
CA HIS A 6 -2.42 21.82 21.62
C HIS A 6 -3.61 20.85 21.79
N LEU A 7 -4.82 21.33 21.55
CA LEU A 7 -6.02 20.50 21.48
C LEU A 7 -6.11 19.84 20.11
N LEU A 8 -6.21 18.52 20.10
CA LEU A 8 -6.39 17.74 18.88
C LEU A 8 -7.78 17.14 18.85
N LYS A 9 -8.46 17.24 17.70
CA LYS A 9 -9.65 16.47 17.38
C LYS A 9 -9.25 15.44 16.32
N LEU A 10 -9.19 14.18 16.71
CA LEU A 10 -8.71 13.06 15.91
C LEU A 10 -9.90 12.16 15.56
N ASN A 11 -10.39 12.24 14.33
CA ASN A 11 -11.57 11.55 13.84
C ASN A 11 -12.77 11.69 14.80
N GLY A 12 -13.01 12.93 15.25
CA GLY A 12 -14.07 13.27 16.21
C GLY A 12 -13.73 13.09 17.69
N LYS A 13 -12.62 12.45 18.06
CA LYS A 13 -12.20 12.25 19.45
C LYS A 13 -11.20 13.31 19.90
N ALA A 14 -11.36 13.88 21.09
CA ALA A 14 -10.48 14.94 21.59
C ALA A 14 -9.31 14.36 22.41
N CYS A 15 -8.09 14.86 22.17
CA CYS A 15 -6.94 14.66 23.05
C CYS A 15 -6.05 15.91 23.10
N ARG A 16 -4.97 15.87 23.90
CA ARG A 16 -3.98 16.96 23.97
C ARG A 16 -2.62 16.45 23.55
N ALA A 17 -1.91 17.24 22.76
CA ALA A 17 -0.51 17.00 22.43
C ALA A 17 0.39 17.92 23.26
N ALA A 18 1.38 17.33 23.92
CA ALA A 18 2.46 18.11 24.52
C ALA A 18 3.32 18.76 23.43
N SER A 19 4.01 19.85 23.78
CA SER A 19 4.92 20.52 22.84
C SER A 19 6.00 19.55 22.33
N GLY A 20 6.12 19.44 21.01
CA GLY A 20 7.08 18.56 20.35
C GLY A 20 6.64 17.11 20.21
N GLN A 21 5.48 16.73 20.75
CA GLN A 21 4.88 15.41 20.60
C GLN A 21 4.26 15.25 19.20
N THR A 22 4.40 14.06 18.60
CA THR A 22 3.80 13.78 17.29
C THR A 22 2.28 13.57 17.42
N LEU A 23 1.56 13.74 16.31
CA LEU A 23 0.12 13.43 16.25
C LEU A 23 -0.15 11.97 16.66
N LEU A 24 0.70 11.02 16.23
CA LEU A 24 0.55 9.61 16.58
C LEU A 24 0.78 9.36 18.07
N ASP A 25 1.84 9.91 18.65
CA ASP A 25 2.13 9.69 20.08
C ASP A 25 1.03 10.26 20.96
N ALA A 26 0.53 11.47 20.65
CA ALA A 26 -0.59 12.08 21.37
C ALA A 26 -1.89 11.26 21.24
N ALA A 27 -2.12 10.62 20.09
CA ALA A 27 -3.26 9.73 19.90
C ALA A 27 -3.13 8.45 20.74
N LEU A 28 -1.97 7.81 20.71
CA LEU A 28 -1.72 6.56 21.43
C LEU A 28 -1.80 6.75 22.94
N ASP A 29 -1.23 7.83 23.49
CA ASP A 29 -1.33 8.18 24.92
C ASP A 29 -2.79 8.37 25.36
N ALA A 30 -3.65 8.82 24.46
CA ALA A 30 -5.09 9.02 24.68
C ALA A 30 -5.94 7.77 24.37
N ASN A 31 -5.33 6.63 24.03
CA ASN A 31 -6.01 5.42 23.56
C ASN A 31 -6.90 5.66 22.31
N ILE A 32 -6.48 6.57 21.42
CA ILE A 32 -7.10 6.82 20.13
C ILE A 32 -6.30 6.09 19.05
N HIS A 33 -6.95 5.11 18.39
CA HIS A 33 -6.31 4.36 17.32
C HIS A 33 -6.24 5.18 16.02
N VAL A 34 -5.03 5.61 15.67
CA VAL A 34 -4.68 6.15 14.35
C VAL A 34 -4.02 5.02 13.54
N PRO A 35 -4.37 4.81 12.26
CA PRO A 35 -3.69 3.84 11.41
C PRO A 35 -2.17 4.04 11.46
N HIS A 36 -1.38 3.00 11.69
CA HIS A 36 0.08 3.09 11.66
C HIS A 36 0.73 1.69 11.56
N ASP A 37 1.99 1.65 11.16
CA ASP A 37 2.83 0.44 11.22
C ASP A 37 4.25 0.77 11.72
N CYS A 38 5.15 1.24 10.84
CA CYS A 38 6.60 1.35 11.16
C CYS A 38 7.01 2.50 12.11
N LYS A 39 6.15 3.51 12.31
CA LYS A 39 6.46 4.77 13.04
C LYS A 39 7.70 5.57 12.58
N SER A 40 8.33 5.21 11.45
CA SER A 40 9.53 5.87 10.91
C SER A 40 9.25 6.76 9.68
N GLY A 41 7.99 6.89 9.28
CA GLY A 41 7.58 7.61 8.07
C GLY A 41 7.76 6.84 6.76
N LEU A 42 8.32 5.63 6.79
CA LEU A 42 8.57 4.82 5.58
C LEU A 42 7.31 4.12 5.06
N CYS A 43 6.53 3.50 5.93
CA CYS A 43 5.37 2.67 5.54
C CYS A 43 4.14 3.46 5.07
N GLU A 44 4.11 4.77 5.35
CA GLU A 44 2.98 5.67 5.10
C GLU A 44 1.60 5.25 5.64
N ALA A 45 1.52 4.16 6.41
CA ALA A 45 0.27 3.67 7.00
C ALA A 45 -0.38 4.65 8.00
N CYS A 46 0.35 5.67 8.45
CA CYS A 46 -0.16 6.74 9.30
C CYS A 46 -0.51 8.03 8.58
N ARG A 47 -0.72 7.96 7.26
CA ARG A 47 -1.20 9.09 6.49
C ARG A 47 -2.62 9.47 6.91
N VAL A 48 -2.79 10.73 7.31
CA VAL A 48 -4.04 11.34 7.77
C VAL A 48 -4.24 12.70 7.11
N SER A 49 -5.46 13.20 7.07
CA SER A 49 -5.82 14.51 6.49
C SER A 49 -5.91 15.58 7.56
N VAL A 50 -5.33 16.75 7.29
CA VAL A 50 -5.48 17.94 8.14
C VAL A 50 -6.72 18.71 7.64
N MET A 51 -7.78 18.70 8.44
CA MET A 51 -9.04 19.38 8.10
C MET A 51 -9.03 20.85 8.55
N ASN A 52 -8.38 21.13 9.68
CA ASN A 52 -8.19 22.48 10.20
C ASN A 52 -6.96 22.55 11.12
N GLY A 53 -6.34 23.72 11.22
CA GLY A 53 -5.16 23.96 12.05
C GLY A 53 -3.84 23.85 11.29
N ASN A 54 -2.75 24.12 12.00
CA ASN A 54 -1.39 24.14 11.47
C ASN A 54 -0.53 23.05 12.10
N VAL A 55 0.27 22.41 11.27
CA VAL A 55 1.23 21.38 11.65
C VAL A 55 2.60 21.72 11.06
N ASP A 56 3.66 21.11 11.56
CA ASP A 56 4.97 21.26 10.93
C ASP A 56 5.02 20.55 9.56
N ALA A 57 5.89 21.03 8.67
CA ALA A 57 6.11 20.45 7.35
C ALA A 57 6.77 19.05 7.39
N ALA A 58 7.00 18.51 8.59
CA ALA A 58 7.57 17.19 8.81
C ALA A 58 6.49 16.12 8.52
N GLY A 59 6.20 15.90 7.25
CA GLY A 59 5.19 14.92 6.88
C GLY A 59 4.64 15.05 5.47
N THR A 60 5.45 15.16 4.43
CA THR A 60 5.05 14.90 3.03
C THR A 60 3.66 15.42 2.65
N GLU A 61 3.48 16.74 2.62
CA GLU A 61 2.21 17.36 2.24
C GLU A 61 1.81 16.94 0.81
N LEU A 62 0.79 16.10 0.73
CA LEU A 62 0.08 15.73 -0.50
C LEU A 62 -1.38 16.08 -0.24
N LYS A 63 -1.93 17.09 -0.92
CA LYS A 63 -3.32 17.58 -0.73
C LYS A 63 -3.73 17.70 0.76
N ALA A 64 -2.95 18.41 1.58
CA ALA A 64 -3.19 18.58 3.02
C ALA A 64 -3.16 17.30 3.87
N THR A 65 -2.58 16.21 3.36
CA THR A 65 -2.30 15.01 4.16
C THR A 65 -0.92 15.04 4.78
N VAL A 66 -0.77 14.42 5.95
CA VAL A 66 0.47 14.32 6.71
C VAL A 66 0.69 12.92 7.27
N LEU A 67 1.92 12.62 7.69
CA LEU A 67 2.24 11.34 8.35
C LEU A 67 2.19 11.54 9.87
N ALA A 68 1.17 11.00 10.53
CA ALA A 68 0.94 11.25 11.96
C ALA A 68 2.13 10.89 12.86
N CYS A 69 2.95 9.91 12.46
CA CYS A 69 4.16 9.52 13.22
C CYS A 69 5.35 10.49 13.12
N GLN A 70 5.32 11.43 12.17
CA GLN A 70 6.39 12.40 11.96
C GLN A 70 5.94 13.84 12.27
N THR A 71 4.64 14.09 12.15
CA THR A 71 4.07 15.43 12.20
C THR A 71 3.75 15.88 13.62
N LYS A 72 4.11 17.14 13.93
CA LYS A 72 3.86 17.79 15.22
C LYS A 72 2.89 18.96 15.02
N PRO A 73 1.84 19.07 15.86
CA PRO A 73 0.91 20.20 15.79
C PRO A 73 1.60 21.51 16.20
N GLN A 74 1.29 22.59 15.49
CA GLN A 74 1.71 23.96 15.78
C GLN A 74 0.54 24.84 16.28
N SER A 75 -0.69 24.34 16.15
CA SER A 75 -1.91 24.91 16.72
C SER A 75 -2.86 23.79 17.14
N ASP A 76 -4.03 24.16 17.65
CA ASP A 76 -5.15 23.22 17.74
C ASP A 76 -5.49 22.71 16.33
N CYS A 77 -5.74 21.41 16.18
CA CYS A 77 -5.90 20.77 14.88
C CYS A 77 -7.11 19.81 14.86
N ASP A 78 -7.77 19.74 13.70
CA ASP A 78 -8.78 18.72 13.38
C ASP A 78 -8.21 17.80 12.30
N ILE A 79 -8.09 16.51 12.62
CA ILE A 79 -7.41 15.50 11.80
C ILE A 79 -8.38 14.36 11.52
N GLU A 80 -8.51 13.98 10.26
CA GLU A 80 -9.41 12.91 9.81
C GLU A 80 -8.67 11.83 9.03
N TRP A 81 -9.24 10.62 9.02
CA TRP A 81 -8.78 9.50 8.22
C TRP A 81 -9.93 8.53 7.99
N ASP A 82 -9.82 7.72 6.95
CA ASP A 82 -10.84 6.73 6.63
C ASP A 82 -10.90 5.61 7.66
N GLY A 83 -12.13 5.19 8.00
CA GLY A 83 -12.38 4.04 8.86
C GLY A 83 -11.74 2.77 8.29
N GLN A 84 -10.88 2.14 9.10
CA GLN A 84 -10.14 0.93 8.74
C GLN A 84 -10.26 -0.08 9.87
N ALA A 85 -10.20 -1.37 9.54
CA ALA A 85 -10.10 -2.41 10.55
C ALA A 85 -8.80 -2.26 11.34
N GLU A 86 -8.86 -2.41 12.65
CA GLU A 86 -7.67 -2.45 13.49
C GLU A 86 -6.83 -3.70 13.16
N PRO A 87 -5.49 -3.59 13.16
CA PRO A 87 -4.64 -4.75 12.94
C PRO A 87 -4.85 -5.86 13.99
N VAL A 88 -5.16 -7.07 13.54
CA VAL A 88 -5.32 -8.25 14.39
C VAL A 88 -4.55 -9.45 13.85
N GLU A 89 -4.20 -10.41 14.72
CA GLU A 89 -3.55 -11.67 14.31
C GLU A 89 -4.59 -12.63 13.71
N TRP A 90 -4.34 -13.08 12.49
CA TRP A 90 -5.07 -14.14 11.81
C TRP A 90 -4.20 -15.38 11.67
N ARG A 91 -4.81 -16.55 11.92
CA ARG A 91 -4.15 -17.84 11.73
C ARG A 91 -4.77 -18.57 10.55
N GLY A 92 -3.92 -18.95 9.61
CA GLY A 92 -4.32 -19.65 8.41
C GLY A 92 -3.43 -20.84 8.10
N ARG A 93 -3.80 -21.55 7.04
CA ARG A 93 -2.98 -22.60 6.44
C ARG A 93 -2.86 -22.37 4.96
N VAL A 94 -1.64 -22.52 4.44
CA VAL A 94 -1.42 -22.57 3.00
C VAL A 94 -2.16 -23.79 2.45
N CYS A 95 -3.08 -23.58 1.52
CA CYS A 95 -3.86 -24.65 0.90
C CYS A 95 -3.58 -24.81 -0.59
N HIS A 96 -2.93 -23.83 -1.20
CA HIS A 96 -2.39 -23.90 -2.56
C HIS A 96 -1.06 -23.17 -2.61
N PHE A 97 -0.15 -23.70 -3.42
CA PHE A 97 1.18 -23.13 -3.64
C PHE A 97 1.63 -23.44 -5.07
N GLU A 98 1.92 -22.41 -5.84
CA GLU A 98 2.27 -22.51 -7.26
C GLU A 98 3.37 -21.49 -7.63
N PRO A 99 4.58 -21.97 -7.95
CA PRO A 99 5.60 -21.13 -8.57
C PRO A 99 5.16 -20.76 -9.99
N LEU A 100 4.88 -19.47 -10.23
CA LEU A 100 4.58 -18.95 -11.57
C LEU A 100 5.87 -18.73 -12.37
N SER A 101 6.97 -18.44 -11.69
CA SER A 101 8.33 -18.38 -12.24
C SER A 101 9.37 -18.68 -11.14
N GLU A 102 10.66 -18.48 -11.44
CA GLU A 102 11.73 -18.59 -10.42
C GLU A 102 11.61 -17.53 -9.32
N ASP A 103 11.03 -16.37 -9.66
CA ASP A 103 10.97 -15.18 -8.81
C ASP A 103 9.54 -14.79 -8.40
N LEU A 104 8.51 -15.54 -8.82
CA LEU A 104 7.12 -15.25 -8.47
C LEU A 104 6.39 -16.52 -8.03
N ILE A 105 5.81 -16.44 -6.85
CA ILE A 105 5.00 -17.49 -6.25
C ILE A 105 3.60 -16.97 -6.03
N GLU A 106 2.60 -17.73 -6.45
CA GLU A 106 1.22 -17.59 -6.00
C GLU A 106 0.93 -18.61 -4.89
N PHE A 107 0.29 -18.18 -3.81
CA PHE A 107 -0.17 -19.08 -2.77
C PHE A 107 -1.49 -18.62 -2.17
N ASP A 108 -2.30 -19.58 -1.73
CA ASP A 108 -3.57 -19.33 -1.10
C ASP A 108 -3.53 -19.72 0.37
N VAL A 109 -4.14 -18.88 1.20
CA VAL A 109 -4.26 -19.14 2.63
C VAL A 109 -5.72 -19.27 3.00
N ARG A 110 -6.07 -20.41 3.60
CA ARG A 110 -7.38 -20.66 4.17
C ARG A 110 -7.43 -20.25 5.64
N PHE A 111 -8.49 -19.54 6.03
CA PHE A 111 -8.71 -19.07 7.40
C PHE A 111 -9.95 -19.72 8.02
N GLN A 112 -10.00 -19.81 9.36
CA GLN A 112 -11.19 -20.24 10.11
C GLN A 112 -12.23 -19.10 10.28
N GLY A 113 -12.04 -17.97 9.61
CA GLY A 113 -12.93 -16.81 9.57
C GLY A 113 -12.66 -15.98 8.32
N SER A 114 -13.18 -14.75 8.26
CA SER A 114 -12.96 -13.84 7.13
C SER A 114 -12.14 -12.63 7.58
N PRO A 115 -10.83 -12.60 7.32
CA PRO A 115 -10.03 -11.40 7.53
C PRO A 115 -10.67 -10.19 6.85
N ALA A 116 -10.91 -9.12 7.60
CA ALA A 116 -11.41 -7.87 7.05
C ALA A 116 -10.22 -7.06 6.52
N TRP A 117 -10.29 -6.66 5.26
CA TRP A 117 -9.29 -5.83 4.58
C TRP A 117 -9.92 -5.09 3.40
N MET A 118 -9.27 -4.03 2.95
CA MET A 118 -9.63 -3.31 1.74
C MET A 118 -8.54 -3.47 0.68
N THR A 119 -8.92 -3.58 -0.59
CA THR A 119 -7.96 -3.82 -1.68
C THR A 119 -6.92 -2.71 -1.77
N GLY A 120 -5.65 -3.06 -1.61
CA GLY A 120 -4.52 -2.12 -1.50
C GLY A 120 -3.89 -2.06 -0.10
N GLN A 121 -4.57 -2.62 0.92
CA GLN A 121 -3.97 -2.91 2.21
C GLN A 121 -3.05 -4.14 2.14
N TYR A 122 -2.18 -4.29 3.14
CA TYR A 122 -1.27 -5.43 3.27
C TYR A 122 -1.37 -6.07 4.64
N PHE A 123 -0.80 -7.27 4.73
CA PHE A 123 -0.56 -7.99 5.97
C PHE A 123 0.92 -8.27 6.13
N LYS A 124 1.35 -8.47 7.37
CA LYS A 124 2.64 -9.04 7.74
C LYS A 124 2.47 -10.54 7.88
N ALA A 125 3.05 -11.29 6.95
CA ALA A 125 3.02 -12.74 6.94
C ALA A 125 4.22 -13.33 7.67
N GLN A 126 3.96 -14.25 8.60
CA GLN A 126 4.98 -14.97 9.33
C GLN A 126 4.75 -16.49 9.25
N TRP A 127 5.81 -17.21 8.87
CA TRP A 127 5.89 -18.68 8.92
C TRP A 127 6.70 -19.13 10.14
N LYS A 128 6.67 -20.43 10.44
CA LYS A 128 7.43 -21.02 11.57
C LYS A 128 8.93 -20.73 11.56
N SER A 129 9.50 -20.40 10.41
CA SER A 129 10.89 -20.00 10.22
C SER A 129 11.24 -18.64 10.84
N GLY A 130 10.25 -17.85 11.25
CA GLY A 130 10.45 -16.62 12.02
C GLY A 130 10.53 -15.33 11.21
N PHE A 131 10.74 -15.40 9.89
CA PHE A 131 10.76 -14.22 9.04
C PHE A 131 9.35 -13.62 8.86
N GLU A 132 9.29 -12.30 8.80
CA GLU A 132 8.10 -11.50 8.52
C GLU A 132 8.23 -10.88 7.12
N VAL A 133 7.17 -10.98 6.31
CA VAL A 133 7.13 -10.40 4.96
C VAL A 133 5.86 -9.61 4.78
N GLN A 134 5.96 -8.46 4.12
CA GLN A 134 4.80 -7.74 3.63
C GLN A 134 4.15 -8.52 2.48
N VAL A 135 2.88 -8.87 2.63
CA VAL A 135 2.08 -9.53 1.58
C VAL A 135 0.81 -8.77 1.31
N PHE A 136 0.47 -8.64 0.03
CA PHE A 136 -0.75 -7.98 -0.42
C PHE A 136 -1.78 -9.04 -0.79
N PRO A 137 -2.95 -9.07 -0.12
CA PRO A 137 -4.06 -9.88 -0.59
C PRO A 137 -4.40 -9.51 -2.04
N CYS A 138 -4.57 -10.54 -2.85
CA CYS A 138 -4.57 -10.41 -4.30
C CYS A 138 -5.66 -11.27 -4.95
N PHE A 139 -5.71 -11.21 -6.28
CA PHE A 139 -6.53 -12.12 -7.09
C PHE A 139 -5.62 -13.12 -7.79
N SER A 140 -6.03 -14.38 -7.81
CA SER A 140 -5.31 -15.39 -8.60
C SER A 140 -5.25 -15.00 -10.07
N MET A 141 -4.11 -15.25 -10.70
CA MET A 141 -3.89 -14.97 -12.12
C MET A 141 -4.56 -16.02 -13.03
N ALA A 142 -4.72 -17.26 -12.55
CA ALA A 142 -5.18 -18.38 -13.36
C ALA A 142 -6.46 -19.05 -12.81
N ARG A 143 -6.76 -18.87 -11.52
CA ARG A 143 -7.80 -19.66 -10.84
C ARG A 143 -8.97 -18.79 -10.36
N PRO A 144 -10.19 -19.35 -10.30
CA PRO A 144 -11.30 -18.67 -9.65
C PRO A 144 -11.05 -18.54 -8.13
N PRO A 145 -11.64 -17.54 -7.47
CA PRO A 145 -11.51 -17.41 -6.02
C PRO A 145 -12.18 -18.59 -5.30
N GLU A 146 -11.51 -19.12 -4.29
CA GLU A 146 -12.06 -20.15 -3.40
C GLU A 146 -12.63 -19.54 -2.11
N PHE A 147 -13.69 -20.14 -1.58
CA PHE A 147 -14.35 -19.68 -0.35
C PHE A 147 -13.41 -19.72 0.88
N ASN A 148 -13.42 -18.67 1.70
CA ASN A 148 -12.56 -18.49 2.88
C ASN A 148 -11.05 -18.57 2.61
N THR A 149 -10.65 -18.16 1.41
CA THR A 149 -9.27 -18.20 0.96
C THR A 149 -8.85 -16.82 0.46
N ILE A 150 -7.63 -16.44 0.79
CA ILE A 150 -7.00 -15.23 0.27
C ILE A 150 -5.76 -15.65 -0.52
N THR A 151 -5.68 -15.18 -1.76
CA THR A 151 -4.52 -15.36 -2.63
C THR A 151 -3.49 -14.28 -2.36
N PHE A 152 -2.22 -14.63 -2.43
CA PHE A 152 -1.09 -13.73 -2.30
C PHE A 152 -0.06 -14.02 -3.39
N HIS A 153 0.66 -12.98 -3.79
CA HIS A 153 1.84 -13.08 -4.64
C HIS A 153 3.07 -12.74 -3.81
N LEU A 154 4.08 -13.60 -3.88
CA LEU A 154 5.33 -13.47 -3.13
C LEU A 154 6.51 -13.58 -4.07
N TRP A 155 7.41 -12.61 -3.95
CA TRP A 155 8.64 -12.53 -4.71
C TRP A 155 9.77 -13.07 -3.83
N PRO A 156 10.36 -14.26 -4.08
CA PRO A 156 11.29 -14.91 -3.16
C PRO A 156 12.52 -14.09 -2.77
N GLU A 157 12.92 -13.10 -3.56
CA GLU A 157 13.94 -12.11 -3.17
C GLU A 157 13.57 -11.36 -1.87
N THR A 158 12.28 -11.12 -1.63
CA THR A 158 11.75 -10.53 -0.38
C THR A 158 11.88 -11.47 0.82
N LEU A 159 12.22 -12.74 0.61
CA LEU A 159 12.51 -13.69 1.69
C LEU A 159 13.98 -13.70 2.08
N PHE A 160 14.82 -12.99 1.32
CA PHE A 160 16.27 -13.04 1.47
C PHE A 160 16.74 -11.83 2.27
N ASP A 161 17.17 -12.07 3.51
CA ASP A 161 17.78 -11.06 4.39
C ASP A 161 19.30 -10.91 4.17
N GLY A 162 19.85 -11.53 3.12
CA GLY A 162 21.29 -11.61 2.86
C GLY A 162 21.98 -12.81 3.53
N LEU A 163 21.39 -13.43 4.56
CA LEU A 163 21.97 -14.57 5.29
C LEU A 163 21.21 -15.88 5.10
N HIS A 164 19.90 -15.83 4.85
CA HIS A 164 19.05 -17.02 4.85
C HIS A 164 18.09 -17.03 3.66
N ARG A 165 18.27 -17.98 2.73
CA ARG A 165 17.20 -18.39 1.81
C ARG A 165 16.39 -19.48 2.53
N PRO A 166 15.19 -19.21 3.05
CA PRO A 166 14.47 -20.23 3.79
C PRO A 166 14.15 -21.39 2.86
N ARG A 167 14.70 -22.57 3.17
CA ARG A 167 14.34 -23.80 2.48
C ARG A 167 12.88 -24.11 2.80
N ASN A 168 12.00 -23.88 1.83
CA ASN A 168 10.68 -24.52 1.75
C ASN A 168 9.58 -24.11 2.77
N PRO A 169 9.50 -22.87 3.28
CA PRO A 169 8.50 -22.49 4.28
C PRO A 169 7.06 -22.43 3.72
N LEU A 170 6.91 -22.41 2.39
CA LEU A 170 5.69 -22.01 1.70
C LEU A 170 4.83 -23.17 1.17
N LYS A 171 5.17 -24.43 1.42
CA LYS A 171 4.40 -25.57 0.90
C LYS A 171 2.99 -25.69 1.49
N ASP A 172 2.13 -26.41 0.79
CA ASP A 172 0.79 -26.76 1.24
C ASP A 172 0.77 -27.39 2.65
N GLY A 173 -0.29 -27.08 3.38
CA GLY A 173 -0.55 -27.52 4.76
C GLY A 173 0.23 -26.75 5.83
N LYS A 174 1.21 -25.92 5.45
CA LYS A 174 2.00 -25.12 6.39
C LYS A 174 1.13 -24.04 7.05
N ALA A 175 1.33 -23.88 8.36
CA ALA A 175 0.69 -22.83 9.13
C ALA A 175 1.37 -21.48 8.84
N ILE A 176 0.55 -20.44 8.73
CA ILE A 176 0.95 -19.06 8.51
C ILE A 176 0.15 -18.17 9.46
N LYS A 177 0.82 -17.15 9.99
CA LYS A 177 0.18 -16.06 10.72
C LYS A 177 0.18 -14.81 9.85
N LEU A 178 -0.92 -14.09 9.82
CA LEU A 178 -1.00 -12.76 9.25
C LEU A 178 -1.27 -11.76 10.38
N PHE A 179 -0.59 -10.62 10.36
CA PHE A 179 -0.91 -9.49 11.23
C PHE A 179 -1.27 -8.29 10.35
N GLY A 180 -2.43 -7.66 10.61
CA GLY A 180 -2.96 -6.59 9.78
C GLY A 180 -4.50 -6.54 9.82
N PRO A 181 -5.12 -5.77 8.91
CA PRO A 181 -4.52 -5.13 7.76
C PRO A 181 -3.79 -3.81 8.10
N PHE A 182 -2.85 -3.42 7.24
CA PHE A 182 -2.15 -2.14 7.30
C PHE A 182 -2.27 -1.39 5.96
N GLY A 183 -1.99 -0.09 6.00
CA GLY A 183 -1.92 0.77 4.82
C GLY A 183 -3.23 1.50 4.53
N THR A 184 -3.09 2.72 4.04
CA THR A 184 -4.19 3.68 3.76
C THR A 184 -4.49 3.80 2.27
N SER A 185 -3.66 3.17 1.42
CA SER A 185 -3.75 3.20 -0.03
C SER A 185 -4.65 2.07 -0.56
N PHE A 186 -5.91 2.08 -0.12
CA PHE A 186 -6.92 1.14 -0.60
C PHE A 186 -7.88 1.76 -1.62
N LEU A 187 -8.49 0.90 -2.43
CA LEU A 187 -9.46 1.29 -3.46
C LEU A 187 -10.70 1.89 -2.81
N ARG A 188 -11.00 3.15 -3.14
CA ARG A 188 -12.23 3.85 -2.76
C ARG A 188 -13.23 3.83 -3.91
N PHE A 189 -14.51 3.99 -3.59
CA PHE A 189 -15.56 4.22 -4.57
C PHE A 189 -15.63 5.72 -4.87
N GLU A 190 -14.95 6.12 -5.94
CA GLU A 190 -14.78 7.50 -6.38
C GLU A 190 -14.90 7.53 -7.91
N ASP A 191 -15.33 8.67 -8.45
CA ASP A 191 -15.50 8.86 -9.90
C ASP A 191 -14.18 9.28 -10.60
N GLU A 192 -13.18 9.72 -9.83
CA GLU A 192 -11.85 10.13 -10.32
C GLU A 192 -11.22 9.02 -11.17
N ARG A 193 -10.62 9.34 -12.33
CA ARG A 193 -9.92 8.33 -13.14
C ARG A 193 -8.79 7.69 -12.30
N LEU A 194 -8.68 6.38 -12.39
CA LEU A 194 -7.75 5.57 -11.60
C LEU A 194 -6.46 5.32 -12.36
N ILE A 195 -5.35 5.81 -11.82
CA ILE A 195 -4.00 5.58 -12.34
C ILE A 195 -3.27 4.66 -11.36
N LEU A 196 -2.72 3.56 -11.88
CA LEU A 196 -2.07 2.53 -11.08
C LEU A 196 -0.64 2.35 -11.57
N ILE A 197 0.36 2.59 -10.73
CA ILE A 197 1.78 2.57 -11.12
C ILE A 197 2.50 1.48 -10.35
N ALA A 198 3.14 0.55 -11.05
CA ALA A 198 3.86 -0.58 -10.46
C ALA A 198 5.30 -0.66 -10.95
N ASN A 199 6.26 -0.80 -10.04
CA ASN A 199 7.54 -1.45 -10.32
C ASN A 199 7.84 -2.55 -9.30
N GLU A 200 8.68 -3.50 -9.71
CA GLU A 200 9.10 -4.64 -8.89
C GLU A 200 7.92 -5.37 -8.20
N GLN A 201 8.05 -5.71 -6.92
CA GLN A 201 7.05 -6.48 -6.17
C GLN A 201 5.74 -5.68 -5.94
N GLY A 202 5.73 -4.38 -6.24
CA GLY A 202 4.56 -3.51 -6.19
C GLY A 202 3.45 -3.94 -7.13
N ILE A 203 3.77 -4.73 -8.16
CA ILE A 203 2.76 -5.28 -9.08
C ILE A 203 1.72 -6.13 -8.36
N SER A 204 2.05 -6.81 -7.26
CA SER A 204 1.08 -7.59 -6.47
C SER A 204 -0.06 -6.72 -5.94
N ALA A 205 0.26 -5.52 -5.43
CA ALA A 205 -0.73 -4.57 -4.92
C ALA A 205 -1.52 -3.91 -6.05
N ILE A 206 -0.83 -3.51 -7.13
CA ILE A 206 -1.46 -2.86 -8.29
C ILE A 206 -2.38 -3.81 -9.06
N TRP A 207 -1.98 -5.07 -9.24
CA TRP A 207 -2.82 -6.11 -9.81
C TRP A 207 -4.09 -6.30 -8.99
N ALA A 208 -3.97 -6.36 -7.65
CA ALA A 208 -5.12 -6.44 -6.76
C ALA A 208 -6.09 -5.27 -6.98
N LEU A 209 -5.56 -4.03 -6.98
CA LEU A 209 -6.34 -2.80 -7.19
C LEU A 209 -7.03 -2.78 -8.55
N ALA A 210 -6.31 -3.10 -9.63
CA ALA A 210 -6.84 -3.12 -10.99
C ALA A 210 -7.98 -4.15 -11.13
N MET A 211 -7.79 -5.34 -10.58
CA MET A 211 -8.79 -6.41 -10.61
C MET A 211 -10.03 -6.10 -9.76
N ALA A 212 -9.85 -5.52 -8.57
CA ALA A 212 -10.99 -5.06 -7.77
C ALA A 212 -11.75 -3.93 -8.47
N ALA A 213 -11.05 -2.96 -9.05
CA ALA A 213 -11.67 -1.85 -9.76
C ALA A 213 -12.42 -2.31 -11.01
N THR A 214 -11.90 -3.27 -11.78
CA THR A 214 -12.62 -3.81 -12.95
C THR A 214 -13.87 -4.58 -12.58
N ARG A 215 -13.91 -5.21 -11.39
CA ARG A 215 -15.07 -5.95 -10.89
C ARG A 215 -16.13 -5.06 -10.22
N GLY A 216 -15.70 -4.11 -9.39
CA GLY A 216 -16.59 -3.27 -8.59
C GLY A 216 -16.93 -1.91 -9.21
N GLN A 217 -16.09 -1.40 -10.12
CA GLN A 217 -16.20 -0.07 -10.71
C GLN A 217 -15.94 -0.14 -12.24
N PRO A 218 -16.70 -0.94 -13.01
CA PRO A 218 -16.37 -1.25 -14.40
C PRO A 218 -16.30 -0.01 -15.29
N LEU A 219 -17.10 1.03 -15.02
CA LEU A 219 -17.17 2.26 -15.81
C LEU A 219 -16.10 3.31 -15.45
N ARG A 220 -15.43 3.18 -14.30
CA ARG A 220 -14.35 4.10 -13.89
C ARG A 220 -13.18 4.00 -14.88
N PRO A 221 -12.68 5.09 -15.48
CA PRO A 221 -11.51 5.00 -16.37
C PRO A 221 -10.27 4.52 -15.60
N LYS A 222 -9.48 3.62 -16.20
CA LYS A 222 -8.32 2.98 -15.57
C LYS A 222 -7.11 2.99 -16.49
N ILE A 223 -5.96 3.42 -15.98
CA ILE A 223 -4.66 3.30 -16.63
C ILE A 223 -3.71 2.58 -15.67
N VAL A 224 -3.02 1.56 -16.15
CA VAL A 224 -1.94 0.89 -15.43
C VAL A 224 -0.63 1.23 -16.10
N LEU A 225 0.28 1.86 -15.37
CA LEU A 225 1.68 2.01 -15.75
C LEU A 225 2.49 0.88 -15.10
N VAL A 226 3.18 0.08 -15.91
CA VAL A 226 4.08 -0.97 -15.42
C VAL A 226 5.51 -0.67 -15.86
N ASP A 227 6.46 -0.95 -14.99
CA ASP A 227 7.88 -0.85 -15.32
C ASP A 227 8.26 -1.82 -16.44
N GLN A 228 9.23 -1.44 -17.27
CA GLN A 228 9.71 -2.25 -18.39
C GLN A 228 10.12 -3.67 -17.97
N ALA A 229 10.83 -3.82 -16.84
CA ALA A 229 11.26 -5.14 -16.37
C ALA A 229 10.07 -6.05 -16.00
N LEU A 230 8.95 -5.47 -15.56
CA LEU A 230 7.70 -6.22 -15.32
C LEU A 230 6.98 -6.53 -16.64
N ALA A 231 6.97 -5.59 -17.57
CA ALA A 231 6.31 -5.76 -18.87
C ALA A 231 6.93 -6.90 -19.71
N GLU A 232 8.21 -7.19 -19.52
CA GLU A 232 8.95 -8.26 -20.22
C GLU A 232 8.78 -9.64 -19.57
N ARG A 233 8.15 -9.76 -18.39
CA ARG A 233 7.97 -11.03 -17.68
C ARG A 233 6.85 -11.88 -18.30
N ASN A 234 7.16 -13.10 -18.70
CA ASN A 234 6.23 -14.03 -19.35
C ASN A 234 5.08 -14.45 -18.41
N GLU A 235 5.38 -14.66 -17.14
CA GLU A 235 4.43 -15.05 -16.11
C GLU A 235 3.34 -13.99 -15.85
N LEU A 236 3.61 -12.72 -16.19
CA LEU A 236 2.65 -11.61 -16.03
C LEU A 236 1.81 -11.34 -17.29
N GLN A 237 2.19 -11.86 -18.46
CA GLN A 237 1.46 -11.63 -19.71
C GLN A 237 -0.02 -12.05 -19.67
N PRO A 238 -0.40 -13.17 -19.02
CA PRO A 238 -1.82 -13.53 -18.85
C PRO A 238 -2.59 -12.47 -18.05
N ALA A 239 -1.98 -11.89 -17.02
CA ALA A 239 -2.58 -10.84 -16.20
C ALA A 239 -2.79 -9.56 -17.02
N PHE A 240 -1.79 -9.12 -17.78
CA PHE A 240 -1.90 -7.95 -18.66
C PHE A 240 -2.95 -8.15 -19.76
N SER A 241 -2.97 -9.33 -20.40
CA SER A 241 -4.00 -9.70 -21.38
C SER A 241 -5.41 -9.66 -20.78
N LEU A 242 -5.55 -10.00 -19.50
CA LEU A 242 -6.83 -9.96 -18.81
C LEU A 242 -7.29 -8.53 -18.50
N LEU A 243 -6.37 -7.63 -18.15
CA LEU A 243 -6.66 -6.21 -17.95
C LEU A 243 -7.09 -5.55 -19.27
N ASP A 244 -6.39 -5.83 -20.36
CA ASP A 244 -6.72 -5.32 -21.70
C ASP A 244 -8.14 -5.75 -22.11
N LYS A 245 -8.49 -7.04 -21.94
CA LYS A 245 -9.86 -7.55 -22.14
C LYS A 245 -10.92 -6.89 -21.26
N ARG A 246 -10.53 -6.22 -20.18
CA ARG A 246 -11.41 -5.45 -19.29
C ARG A 246 -11.32 -3.94 -19.52
N ASN A 247 -10.85 -3.51 -20.69
CA ASN A 247 -10.72 -2.11 -21.10
C ASN A 247 -9.83 -1.28 -20.15
N VAL A 248 -8.79 -1.89 -19.58
CA VAL A 248 -7.78 -1.18 -18.81
C VAL A 248 -6.62 -0.84 -19.74
N LYS A 249 -6.31 0.44 -19.90
CA LYS A 249 -5.16 0.88 -20.69
C LYS A 249 -3.88 0.52 -19.94
N ILE A 250 -2.97 -0.22 -20.57
CA ILE A 250 -1.63 -0.48 -20.03
C ILE A 250 -0.63 0.37 -20.80
N ALA A 251 0.27 1.02 -20.08
CA ALA A 251 1.44 1.66 -20.65
C ALA A 251 2.69 1.24 -19.87
N VAL A 252 3.83 1.28 -20.55
CA VAL A 252 5.12 0.84 -19.99
C VAL A 252 5.97 2.07 -19.73
N PHE A 253 6.63 2.11 -18.58
CA PHE A 253 7.60 3.14 -18.23
C PHE A 253 8.96 2.53 -17.93
N ASP A 254 10.01 3.32 -18.09
CA ASP A 254 11.37 2.96 -17.71
C ASP A 254 11.70 3.60 -16.35
N SER A 255 11.90 2.79 -15.31
CA SER A 255 12.29 3.30 -13.98
C SER A 255 13.73 3.86 -13.94
N ASP A 256 14.56 3.54 -14.92
CA ASP A 256 15.92 4.08 -15.09
C ASP A 256 15.94 5.39 -15.91
N ALA A 257 14.78 5.89 -16.34
CA ALA A 257 14.68 7.15 -17.05
C ALA A 257 15.32 8.31 -16.27
N ALA A 258 16.08 9.16 -16.97
CA ALA A 258 16.82 10.27 -16.36
C ALA A 258 15.93 11.27 -15.62
N ASP A 259 14.70 11.49 -16.11
CA ASP A 259 13.66 12.29 -15.46
C ASP A 259 12.35 11.48 -15.39
N LEU A 260 12.24 10.66 -14.36
CA LEU A 260 11.08 9.79 -14.15
C LEU A 260 9.75 10.54 -13.99
N PRO A 261 9.64 11.68 -13.26
CA PRO A 261 8.44 12.51 -13.26
C PRO A 261 8.00 12.97 -14.65
N LEU A 262 8.94 13.49 -15.46
CA LEU A 262 8.64 13.88 -16.84
C LEU A 262 8.20 12.68 -17.67
N HIS A 263 8.86 11.54 -17.51
CA HIS A 263 8.49 10.32 -18.22
C HIS A 263 7.06 9.86 -17.90
N PHE A 264 6.62 9.93 -16.64
CA PHE A 264 5.21 9.69 -16.29
C PHE A 264 4.27 10.70 -16.93
N GLN A 265 4.66 11.98 -16.99
CA GLN A 265 3.87 13.04 -17.63
C GLN A 265 3.75 12.83 -19.15
N GLU A 266 4.77 12.29 -19.82
CA GLU A 266 4.69 11.95 -21.25
C GLU A 266 3.70 10.80 -21.51
N LEU A 267 3.62 9.82 -20.60
CA LEU A 267 2.70 8.70 -20.70
C LEU A 267 1.25 9.09 -20.36
N ILE A 268 1.07 10.09 -19.48
CA ILE A 268 -0.22 10.60 -19.03
C ILE A 268 -0.20 12.15 -19.03
N PRO A 269 -0.23 12.78 -20.22
CA PRO A 269 -0.09 14.23 -20.35
C PRO A 269 -1.31 15.00 -19.85
N ASP A 270 -2.44 14.32 -19.68
CA ASP A 270 -3.72 14.86 -19.20
C ASP A 270 -3.97 14.53 -17.72
N LEU A 271 -2.92 14.27 -16.93
CA LEU A 271 -3.04 14.03 -15.48
C LEU A 271 -3.38 15.32 -14.74
N THR A 272 -4.42 15.28 -13.90
CA THR A 272 -4.99 16.45 -13.21
C THR A 272 -5.36 16.15 -11.74
N GLU A 273 -5.87 17.17 -11.06
CA GLU A 273 -6.40 17.06 -9.70
C GLU A 273 -7.59 16.11 -9.54
N TYR A 274 -8.27 15.74 -10.64
CA TYR A 274 -9.40 14.80 -10.70
C TYR A 274 -8.97 13.35 -10.95
N ASP A 275 -7.67 13.06 -10.80
CA ASP A 275 -7.10 11.72 -10.92
C ASP A 275 -6.67 11.17 -9.56
N ALA A 276 -6.94 9.89 -9.36
CA ALA A 276 -6.46 9.12 -8.22
C ALA A 276 -5.31 8.20 -8.63
N VAL A 277 -4.13 8.42 -8.07
CA VAL A 277 -2.92 7.65 -8.34
C VAL A 277 -2.63 6.72 -7.17
N HIS A 278 -2.61 5.41 -7.42
CA HIS A 278 -1.96 4.44 -6.52
C HIS A 278 -0.62 4.04 -7.11
N ALA A 279 0.47 4.24 -6.37
CA ALA A 279 1.81 3.89 -6.81
C ALA A 279 2.42 2.89 -5.82
N ALA A 280 2.85 1.73 -6.31
CA ALA A 280 3.49 0.69 -5.51
C ALA A 280 4.86 0.37 -6.10
N GLY A 281 5.90 0.42 -5.28
CA GLY A 281 7.24 0.35 -5.83
C GLY A 281 8.38 0.75 -4.93
N THR A 282 9.54 0.90 -5.57
CA THR A 282 10.78 1.36 -4.94
C THR A 282 10.72 2.83 -4.54
N PHE A 283 11.62 3.25 -3.66
CA PHE A 283 11.69 4.63 -3.21
C PHE A 283 11.82 5.65 -4.36
N PRO A 284 12.66 5.46 -5.40
CA PRO A 284 12.72 6.38 -6.55
C PRO A 284 11.38 6.58 -7.25
N VAL A 285 10.65 5.48 -7.53
CA VAL A 285 9.31 5.54 -8.17
C VAL A 285 8.32 6.28 -7.27
N LEU A 286 8.32 6.01 -5.96
CA LEU A 286 7.45 6.71 -5.02
C LEU A 286 7.80 8.19 -4.87
N GLN A 287 9.07 8.57 -4.97
CA GLN A 287 9.45 9.99 -4.96
C GLN A 287 9.05 10.69 -6.27
N ALA A 288 9.25 10.04 -7.42
CA ALA A 288 8.85 10.60 -8.70
C ALA A 288 7.34 10.82 -8.78
N THR A 289 6.54 9.86 -8.32
CA THR A 289 5.08 10.00 -8.25
C THR A 289 4.63 11.07 -7.26
N LYS A 290 5.33 11.28 -6.13
CA LYS A 290 5.09 12.42 -5.23
C LYS A 290 5.36 13.76 -5.90
N THR A 291 6.45 13.87 -6.66
CA THR A 291 6.76 15.08 -7.43
C THR A 291 5.67 15.36 -8.47
N LEU A 292 5.28 14.34 -9.23
CA LEU A 292 4.20 14.42 -10.20
C LEU A 292 2.87 14.85 -9.57
N ALA A 293 2.54 14.30 -8.41
CA ALA A 293 1.31 14.64 -7.69
C ALA A 293 1.31 16.09 -7.17
N LYS A 294 2.46 16.60 -6.73
CA LYS A 294 2.60 18.02 -6.36
C LYS A 294 2.46 18.96 -7.57
N GLN A 295 2.93 18.55 -8.74
CA GLN A 295 2.85 19.35 -9.96
C GLN A 295 1.44 19.40 -10.56
N THR A 296 0.77 18.24 -10.60
CA THR A 296 -0.55 18.09 -11.25
C THR A 296 -1.72 18.30 -10.29
N GLY A 297 -1.44 18.28 -8.99
CA GLY A 297 -2.46 18.31 -7.96
C GLY A 297 -3.27 17.02 -7.88
N CYS A 298 -2.86 15.89 -8.48
CA CYS A 298 -3.60 14.62 -8.40
C CYS A 298 -3.59 14.03 -6.98
N THR A 299 -4.57 13.16 -6.68
CA THR A 299 -4.61 12.45 -5.39
C THR A 299 -3.62 11.28 -5.42
N LEU A 300 -2.52 11.36 -4.65
CA LEU A 300 -1.55 10.27 -4.57
C LEU A 300 -1.75 9.40 -3.32
N ARG A 301 -1.75 8.09 -3.53
CA ARG A 301 -1.86 7.04 -2.51
C ARG A 301 -0.70 6.06 -2.67
N PRO A 302 0.46 6.34 -2.06
CA PRO A 302 1.64 5.50 -2.21
C PRO A 302 1.50 4.20 -1.41
N ILE A 303 2.11 3.15 -1.93
CA ILE A 303 2.17 1.79 -1.36
C ILE A 303 3.66 1.43 -1.25
N PRO A 304 4.31 1.79 -0.15
CA PRO A 304 5.72 1.46 0.05
C PRO A 304 5.90 -0.05 0.23
N LEU A 305 6.90 -0.57 -0.47
CA LEU A 305 7.41 -1.91 -0.27
C LEU A 305 8.35 -1.87 0.94
N LEU A 306 7.99 -2.60 1.99
CA LEU A 306 8.77 -2.67 3.21
C LEU A 306 9.86 -3.72 3.06
N ASP A 307 11.12 -3.28 3.15
CA ASP A 307 12.24 -4.20 3.27
C ASP A 307 12.10 -5.02 4.56
N PRO A 308 12.19 -6.36 4.50
CA PRO A 308 12.17 -7.22 5.69
C PRO A 308 13.28 -6.88 6.69
N ILE A 309 14.37 -6.26 6.22
CA ILE A 309 15.64 -6.09 6.96
C ILE A 309 15.67 -4.81 7.80
N ARG A 310 14.79 -3.81 7.55
CA ARG A 310 14.90 -2.46 8.15
C ARG A 310 13.91 -2.17 9.30
N THR A 311 13.26 -3.18 9.85
CA THR A 311 12.44 -3.03 11.07
C THR A 311 13.23 -3.45 12.32
N VAL A 312 14.26 -2.65 12.66
CA VAL A 312 14.86 -2.59 14.00
C VAL A 312 15.21 -1.14 14.32
#